data_AF-A0A8T4PDL8-F1
#
_entry.id   AF-A0A8T4PDL8-F1
#
_cell.length_a   1.000
_cell.length_b   1.000
_cell.length_c   1.000
_cell.angle_alpha   90.00
_cell.angle_beta   90.00
_cell.angle_gamma   90.00
#
_symmetry.space_group_name_H-M   'P 1'
#
loop_
_entity.id
_entity.type
_entity.pdbx_description
1 polymer ?
#
loop_
_entity_poly.entity_id
_entity_poly.type
_entity_poly.pdbx_seq_one_letter_code
_entity_poly.pdbx_strand_id
1 'polypeptide(L)'
;MEIYNLKGVIHYPNLRTMLMVEKILKNADVMIDREELKRRLPAKIMHQTLNLILRYLEEKGMIIDSHKGILWIYNPSPKLRKAIENAREI
;
A
#
# COMPACT_ATOMS: atom_id res chain seq x y z
N MET A 1 14.57 -2.88 -0.69
CA MET A 1 15.52 -3.15 -1.81
C MET A 1 15.35 -4.58 -2.35
N GLU A 2 14.38 -5.36 -1.84
CA GLU A 2 14.13 -6.75 -2.26
C GLU A 2 13.14 -6.85 -3.43
N ILE A 3 12.23 -5.88 -3.60
CA ILE A 3 11.30 -5.80 -4.74
C ILE A 3 11.96 -5.83 -6.14
N TYR A 4 13.22 -5.39 -6.28
CA TYR A 4 13.91 -5.35 -7.58
C TYR A 4 14.54 -6.69 -7.98
N ASN A 5 14.52 -7.68 -7.10
CA ASN A 5 15.16 -8.98 -7.31
C ASN A 5 14.18 -10.16 -7.22
N LEU A 6 12.92 -9.92 -7.60
CA LEU A 6 11.87 -10.93 -7.56
C LEU A 6 12.00 -11.88 -8.76
N LYS A 7 12.63 -13.04 -8.52
CA LYS A 7 12.58 -14.17 -9.48
C LYS A 7 11.12 -14.58 -9.70
N GLY A 8 10.65 -14.53 -10.94
CA GLY A 8 9.31 -15.00 -11.33
C GLY A 8 8.21 -13.94 -11.42
N VAL A 9 8.53 -12.64 -11.46
CA VAL A 9 7.53 -11.62 -11.82
C VAL A 9 7.22 -11.70 -13.31
N ILE A 10 6.01 -12.16 -13.64
CA ILE A 10 5.55 -12.31 -15.02
C ILE A 10 5.13 -10.95 -15.61
N HIS A 11 4.55 -10.07 -14.79
CA HIS A 11 4.04 -8.78 -15.25
C HIS A 11 4.17 -7.69 -14.17
N TYR A 12 4.85 -6.60 -14.53
CA TYR A 12 4.93 -5.39 -13.71
C TYR A 12 3.68 -4.51 -13.87
N PRO A 13 3.10 -3.98 -12.78
CA PRO A 13 2.01 -3.02 -12.89
C PRO A 13 2.48 -1.76 -13.61
N ASN A 14 1.58 -1.17 -14.40
CA ASN A 14 1.79 0.21 -14.85
C ASN A 14 1.45 1.19 -13.71
N LEU A 15 1.88 2.45 -13.86
CA LEU A 15 1.65 3.50 -12.88
C LEU A 15 0.15 3.69 -12.58
N ARG A 16 -0.72 3.58 -13.58
CA ARG A 16 -2.18 3.70 -13.39
C ARG A 16 -2.70 2.66 -12.41
N THR A 17 -2.28 1.40 -12.56
CA THR A 17 -2.66 0.29 -11.66
C THR A 17 -2.16 0.52 -10.24
N MET A 18 -0.91 0.98 -10.10
CA MET A 18 -0.33 1.34 -8.80
C MET A 18 -1.18 2.40 -8.09
N LEU A 19 -1.48 3.51 -8.78
CA LEU A 19 -2.26 4.63 -8.24
C LEU A 19 -3.71 4.22 -7.89
N MET A 20 -4.30 3.29 -8.63
CA MET A 20 -5.64 2.77 -8.31
C MET A 20 -5.65 2.03 -6.97
N VAL A 21 -4.69 1.13 -6.74
CA VAL A 21 -4.58 0.40 -5.48
C VAL A 21 -4.28 1.35 -4.33
N GLU A 22 -3.33 2.27 -4.52
CA GLU A 22 -2.97 3.29 -3.53
C GLU A 22 -4.19 4.12 -3.11
N LYS A 23 -4.97 4.61 -4.08
CA LYS A 23 -6.17 5.42 -3.82
C LYS A 23 -7.21 4.66 -2.99
N ILE A 24 -7.44 3.38 -3.27
CA ILE A 24 -8.43 2.58 -2.54
C ILE A 24 -7.97 2.38 -1.09
N LEU A 25 -6.71 2.04 -0.87
CA LEU A 25 -6.16 1.82 0.46
C LEU A 25 -6.13 3.12 1.28
N LYS A 26 -5.71 4.23 0.66
CA LYS A 26 -5.65 5.54 1.31
C LYS A 26 -7.03 6.08 1.72
N ASN A 27 -8.07 5.75 0.96
CA ASN A 27 -9.45 6.17 1.25
C ASN A 27 -10.21 5.15 2.11
N ALA A 28 -9.57 4.04 2.50
CA ALA A 28 -10.19 3.10 3.42
C ALA A 28 -10.02 3.62 4.85
N ASP A 29 -11.13 3.99 5.49
CA ASP A 29 -11.13 4.45 6.89
C ASP A 29 -10.79 3.30 7.87
N VAL A 30 -10.94 2.06 7.40
CA VAL A 30 -10.72 0.84 8.17
C VAL A 30 -9.83 -0.12 7.42
N MET A 31 -9.27 -1.09 8.14
CA MET A 31 -8.57 -2.21 7.55
C MET A 31 -9.49 -2.98 6.60
N ILE A 32 -9.01 -3.30 5.40
CA ILE A 32 -9.76 -4.07 4.40
C ILE A 32 -9.00 -5.32 3.98
N ASP A 33 -9.71 -6.41 3.73
CA ASP A 33 -9.09 -7.64 3.23
C ASP A 33 -8.77 -7.56 1.73
N ARG A 34 -8.03 -8.56 1.23
CA ARG A 34 -7.62 -8.64 -0.18
C ARG A 34 -8.81 -8.81 -1.14
N GLU A 35 -9.89 -9.44 -0.71
CA GLU A 35 -11.07 -9.66 -1.54
C GLU A 35 -11.87 -8.36 -1.69
N GLU A 36 -11.99 -7.60 -0.61
CA GLU A 36 -12.58 -6.27 -0.61
C GLU A 36 -11.78 -5.29 -1.46
N LEU A 37 -10.45 -5.31 -1.35
CA LEU A 37 -9.58 -4.54 -2.22
C LEU A 37 -9.82 -4.88 -3.71
N LYS A 38 -9.95 -6.16 -4.05
CA LYS A 38 -10.27 -6.60 -5.42
C LYS A 38 -11.66 -6.16 -5.88
N ARG A 39 -12.67 -6.18 -4.99
CA ARG A 39 -14.03 -5.73 -5.30
C ARG A 39 -14.10 -4.23 -5.59
N ARG A 40 -13.28 -3.42 -4.91
CA ARG A 40 -13.22 -1.97 -5.09
C ARG A 40 -12.42 -1.54 -6.33
N LEU A 41 -11.62 -2.44 -6.91
CA LEU A 41 -10.85 -2.13 -8.10
C LEU A 41 -11.76 -2.05 -9.33
N PRO A 42 -11.59 -1.02 -10.19
CA PRO A 42 -12.44 -0.84 -11.37
C PRO A 42 -12.16 -1.86 -12.48
N ALA A 43 -11.10 -2.65 -12.34
CA ALA A 43 -10.70 -3.67 -13.30
C ALA A 43 -10.07 -4.86 -12.58
N LYS A 44 -10.18 -6.04 -13.19
CA LYS A 44 -9.57 -7.27 -12.67
C LYS A 44 -8.04 -7.18 -12.80
N ILE A 45 -7.35 -7.25 -11.69
CA ILE A 45 -5.88 -7.28 -11.62
C ILE A 45 -5.43 -8.72 -11.35
N MET A 46 -4.32 -9.13 -11.96
CA MET A 46 -3.69 -10.43 -11.67
C MET A 46 -3.23 -10.48 -10.22
N HIS A 47 -3.43 -11.61 -9.54
CA HIS A 47 -3.04 -11.79 -8.14
C HIS A 47 -1.57 -11.47 -7.88
N GLN A 48 -0.67 -11.88 -8.80
CA GLN A 48 0.76 -11.59 -8.71
C GLN A 48 1.06 -10.08 -8.76
N THR A 49 0.40 -9.36 -9.67
CA THR A 49 0.55 -7.91 -9.81
C THR A 49 0.05 -7.18 -8.57
N LEU A 50 -1.09 -7.60 -8.00
CA LEU A 50 -1.59 -7.03 -6.75
C LEU A 50 -0.61 -7.28 -5.59
N ASN A 51 -0.08 -8.50 -5.46
CA ASN A 51 0.89 -8.83 -4.42
C ASN A 51 2.19 -8.03 -4.56
N LEU A 52 2.64 -7.77 -5.79
CA LEU A 52 3.80 -6.93 -6.06
C LEU A 52 3.55 -5.48 -5.60
N ILE A 53 2.38 -4.93 -5.90
CA ILE A 53 1.97 -3.59 -5.44
C ILE A 53 1.94 -3.52 -3.92
N LEU A 54 1.29 -4.47 -3.25
CA LEU A 54 1.18 -4.49 -1.80
C LEU A 54 2.55 -4.60 -1.13
N ARG A 55 3.41 -5.50 -1.61
CA ARG A 55 4.80 -5.61 -1.11
C ARG A 55 5.58 -4.32 -1.32
N TYR A 56 5.43 -3.67 -2.46
CA TYR A 56 6.06 -2.38 -2.73
C TYR A 56 5.62 -1.32 -1.71
N LEU A 57 4.31 -1.20 -1.45
CA LEU A 57 3.77 -0.24 -0.49
C LEU A 57 4.20 -0.55 0.95
N GLU A 58 4.26 -1.83 1.31
CA GLU A 58 4.70 -2.29 2.63
C GLU A 58 6.20 -2.03 2.86
N GLU A 59 7.08 -2.35 1.88
CA GLU A 59 8.51 -1.99 1.93
C GLU A 59 8.73 -0.47 2.03
N LYS A 60 7.77 0.34 1.56
CA LYS A 60 7.80 1.80 1.68
C LYS A 60 7.20 2.33 2.99
N GLY A 61 6.72 1.45 3.87
CA GLY A 61 6.06 1.83 5.12
C GLY A 61 4.73 2.55 4.90
N MET A 62 4.08 2.34 3.75
CA MET A 62 2.82 2.99 3.41
C MET A 62 1.61 2.26 3.96
N ILE A 63 1.73 0.93 4.04
CA ILE A 63 0.69 0.03 4.51
C ILE A 63 1.26 -0.96 5.51
N ILE A 64 0.36 -1.58 6.27
CA ILE A 64 0.60 -2.83 7.00
C ILE A 64 -0.26 -3.90 6.35
N ASP A 65 0.37 -5.00 5.89
CA ASP A 65 -0.34 -6.17 5.37
C ASP A 65 -0.31 -7.30 6.42
N SER A 66 -1.46 -7.55 7.07
CA SER A 66 -1.59 -8.55 8.12
C SER A 66 -2.59 -9.64 7.74
N HIS A 67 -2.65 -10.71 8.54
CA HIS A 67 -3.69 -11.74 8.40
C HIS A 67 -5.12 -11.19 8.55
N LYS A 68 -5.31 -10.06 9.23
CA LYS A 68 -6.62 -9.41 9.41
C LYS A 68 -7.01 -8.53 8.23
N GLY A 69 -6.06 -8.19 7.36
CA GLY A 69 -6.25 -7.28 6.24
C GLY A 69 -5.13 -6.26 6.13
N ILE A 70 -5.37 -5.32 5.22
CA ILE A 70 -4.44 -4.29 4.78
C ILE A 70 -4.91 -2.95 5.32
N LEU A 71 -4.02 -2.22 5.98
CA LEU A 71 -4.29 -0.91 6.55
C LEU A 71 -3.31 0.13 5.99
N TRP A 72 -3.84 1.29 5.59
CA TRP A 72 -3.01 2.44 5.23
C TRP A 72 -2.54 3.17 6.48
N ILE A 73 -1.22 3.38 6.60
CA ILE A 73 -0.61 4.00 7.78
C ILE A 73 0.17 5.28 7.47
N TYR A 74 0.39 5.58 6.19
CA TYR A 74 1.21 6.71 5.81
C TYR A 74 0.45 8.03 5.81
N ASN A 75 0.87 8.93 6.71
CA ASN A 75 0.36 10.28 6.77
C ASN A 75 1.44 11.29 6.32
N PRO A 76 1.35 11.82 5.08
CA PRO A 76 2.31 12.79 4.56
C PRO A 76 2.10 14.21 5.12
N SER A 77 1.20 14.43 6.08
CA SER A 77 0.88 15.77 6.59
C SER A 77 2.13 16.49 7.10
N PRO A 78 2.50 17.65 6.51
CA PRO A 78 3.61 18.46 7.00
C PRO A 78 3.40 18.91 8.45
N LYS A 79 2.13 19.05 8.87
CA LYS A 79 1.78 19.39 10.25
C LYS A 79 2.15 18.27 11.22
N LEU A 80 1.84 17.02 10.86
CA LEU A 80 2.21 15.86 11.67
C LEU A 80 3.73 15.73 11.74
N ARG A 81 4.41 15.88 10.60
CA ARG A 81 5.87 15.83 10.57
C ARG A 81 6.51 16.89 11.47
N LYS A 82 6.06 18.15 11.37
CA LYS A 82 6.50 19.22 12.27
C LYS A 82 6.16 18.92 13.74
N ALA A 83 5.00 18.32 14.02
CA ALA A 83 4.63 17.95 15.38
C ALA A 83 5.56 16.87 15.95
N ILE A 84 5.94 15.87 15.15
CA ILE A 84 6.92 14.84 15.52
C ILE A 84 8.31 15.45 15.72
N GLU A 85 8.76 16.33 14.82
CA GLU A 85 10.06 17.01 14.93
C GLU A 85 10.16 17.92 16.17
N ASN A 86 9.05 18.53 16.58
CA ASN A 86 8.98 19.37 17.78
C ASN A 86 8.68 18.56 19.06
N ALA A 87 8.33 17.28 18.94
CA ALA A 87 8.13 16.41 20.10
C ALA A 87 9.51 16.13 20.71
N ARG A 88 9.79 16.76 21.85
CA ARG A 88 10.95 16.39 22.67
C ARG A 88 10.65 15.07 23.35
N GLU A 89 11.59 14.13 23.29
CA GLU A 89 11.61 12.99 24.22
C GLU A 89 11.70 13.57 25.64
N ILE A 90 10.69 13.28 26.46
CA ILE A 90 10.65 13.64 27.88
C ILE A 90 11.25 12.48 28.67
#